data_AF-A0A1S3ZQU4-F1
#
_entry.id   AF-A0A1S3ZQU4-F1
#
_cell.length_a   1.000
_cell.length_b   1.000
_cell.length_c   1.000
_cell.angle_alpha   90.00
_cell.angle_beta   90.00
_cell.angle_gamma   90.00
#
_symmetry.space_group_name_H-M   'P 1'
#
loop_
_entity.id
_entity.type
_entity.pdbx_description
1 polymer ?
#
loop_
_entity_poly.entity_id
_entity_poly.type
_entity_poly.pdbx_seq_one_letter_code
_entity_poly.pdbx_strand_id
1 'polypeptide(L)'
;MSSSGRSAAVAAGDLQLVPASERQVAALPPRPPSSSSTALVEYTPPAANPEEEDLEIKLRRILECVPVRVSNTSGSSAGSGSGDFHQYRQMRRREQDRLARMDADYQKRKEVAEFNLRREEKLKAAEERTAKKRAKRQKKKQRKKEKKSNSSAGGEENRREESSDDDDSDNS
;
A
#
# COMPACT_ATOMS: atom_id res chain seq x y z
N MET A 1 -6.55 -59.94 -1.12
CA MET A 1 -5.60 -61.08 -1.16
C MET A 1 -4.88 -60.96 -2.49
N SER A 2 -3.69 -60.36 -2.50
CA SER A 2 -2.38 -61.06 -2.46
C SER A 2 -1.76 -60.89 -3.86
N SER A 3 -0.83 -59.97 -4.05
CA SER A 3 0.61 -60.07 -3.74
C SER A 3 1.34 -61.08 -4.62
N SER A 4 2.17 -60.57 -5.54
CA SER A 4 3.51 -61.07 -5.87
C SER A 4 4.03 -60.17 -7.01
N GLY A 5 5.10 -59.38 -6.89
CA GLY A 5 6.33 -59.64 -6.17
C GLY A 5 7.35 -60.21 -7.15
N ARG A 6 8.23 -59.36 -7.69
CA ARG A 6 9.60 -59.76 -8.03
C ARG A 6 10.50 -58.57 -8.25
N SER A 7 11.66 -58.68 -7.62
CA SER A 7 12.58 -57.63 -7.24
C SER A 7 13.79 -57.58 -8.15
N ALA A 8 14.36 -56.38 -8.23
CA ALA A 8 15.78 -56.03 -8.29
C ALA A 8 16.73 -56.92 -9.13
N ALA A 9 17.28 -56.33 -10.19
CA ALA A 9 18.64 -56.60 -10.63
C ALA A 9 19.44 -55.31 -10.55
N VAL A 10 20.49 -55.36 -9.73
CA VAL A 10 21.50 -54.34 -9.47
C VAL A 10 22.39 -54.21 -10.70
N ALA A 11 22.56 -52.99 -11.21
CA ALA A 11 23.67 -52.64 -12.12
C ALA A 11 24.47 -51.51 -11.47
N ALA A 12 25.68 -51.87 -11.06
CA ALA A 12 26.70 -51.00 -10.52
C ALA A 12 27.43 -50.24 -11.64
N GLY A 13 27.98 -49.08 -11.30
CA GLY A 13 28.91 -48.28 -12.11
C GLY A 13 28.18 -47.34 -13.08
N ASP A 14 28.42 -46.04 -13.13
CA ASP A 14 29.68 -45.32 -12.94
C ASP A 14 29.32 -43.88 -12.52
N LEU A 15 29.63 -43.51 -11.27
CA LEU A 15 29.36 -42.16 -10.77
C LEU A 15 30.56 -41.29 -11.18
N GLN A 16 30.53 -40.79 -12.42
CA GLN A 16 31.54 -39.84 -12.90
C GLN A 16 31.42 -38.53 -12.12
N LEU A 17 32.31 -38.37 -11.16
CA LEU A 17 32.57 -37.09 -10.49
C LEU A 17 33.38 -36.22 -11.47
N VAL A 18 32.68 -35.38 -12.24
CA VAL A 18 33.32 -34.32 -13.02
C VAL A 18 33.84 -33.27 -12.02
N PRO A 19 35.16 -32.96 -11.97
CA PRO A 19 35.62 -31.83 -11.19
C PRO A 19 35.02 -30.57 -11.82
N ALA A 20 34.20 -29.86 -11.06
CA ALA A 20 33.71 -28.55 -11.48
C ALA A 20 34.93 -27.67 -11.77
N SER A 21 35.12 -27.32 -13.05
CA SER A 21 36.09 -26.31 -13.47
C SER A 21 35.92 -25.09 -12.57
N GLU A 22 36.97 -24.73 -11.83
CA GLU A 22 37.00 -23.62 -10.90
C GLU A 22 36.47 -22.38 -11.61
N ARG A 23 35.22 -22.01 -11.28
CA ARG A 23 34.64 -20.77 -11.72
C ARG A 23 35.47 -19.70 -11.03
N GLN A 24 36.33 -19.03 -11.79
CA GLN A 24 37.07 -17.87 -11.31
C GLN A 24 36.07 -16.97 -10.59
N VAL A 25 36.20 -16.90 -9.27
CA VAL A 25 35.43 -16.00 -8.44
C VAL A 25 35.79 -14.60 -8.92
N ALA A 26 34.90 -13.97 -9.68
CA ALA A 26 35.00 -12.57 -9.99
C ALA A 26 35.19 -11.86 -8.63
N ALA A 27 36.37 -11.27 -8.46
CA ALA A 27 36.81 -10.72 -7.19
C ALA A 27 35.74 -9.78 -6.66
N LEU A 28 35.10 -10.17 -5.56
CA LEU A 28 34.22 -9.29 -4.82
C LEU A 28 35.06 -8.07 -4.39
N PRO A 29 34.54 -6.84 -4.52
CA PRO A 29 35.26 -5.65 -4.08
C PRO A 29 35.61 -5.78 -2.58
N PRO A 30 36.74 -5.21 -2.13
CA PRO A 30 37.21 -5.37 -0.76
C PRO A 30 36.12 -4.92 0.21
N ARG A 31 35.81 -5.77 1.20
CA ARG A 31 34.90 -5.40 2.29
C ARG A 31 35.48 -4.18 3.01
N PRO A 32 34.67 -3.14 3.27
CA PRO A 32 35.13 -1.99 4.02
C PRO A 32 35.52 -2.43 5.44
N PRO A 33 36.47 -1.73 6.10
CA PRO A 33 36.86 -2.07 7.46
C PRO A 33 35.62 -2.09 8.34
N SER A 34 35.55 -3.08 9.23
CA SER A 34 34.48 -3.22 10.22
C SER A 34 34.49 -1.99 11.13
N SER A 35 33.76 -0.96 10.73
CA SER A 35 33.43 0.18 11.59
C SER A 35 32.22 -0.25 12.39
N SER A 36 32.45 -0.49 13.68
CA SER A 36 31.44 -0.77 14.70
C SER A 36 30.54 0.45 14.91
N SER A 37 29.73 0.79 13.92
CA SER A 37 28.81 1.91 13.97
C SER A 37 27.47 1.45 13.45
N THR A 38 26.52 1.30 14.37
CA THR A 38 25.09 1.12 14.14
C THR A 38 24.49 2.41 13.54
N ALA A 39 25.01 2.87 12.41
CA ALA A 39 24.47 4.02 11.70
C ALA A 39 23.47 3.51 10.67
N LEU A 40 22.18 3.66 10.97
CA LEU A 40 21.11 3.49 10.01
C LEU A 40 21.39 4.46 8.84
N VAL A 41 21.82 3.92 7.70
CA VAL A 41 21.92 4.70 6.46
C VAL A 41 20.49 4.95 5.99
N GLU A 42 19.98 6.15 6.28
CA GLU A 42 18.70 6.61 5.78
C GLU A 42 18.78 6.68 4.24
N TYR A 43 18.08 5.79 3.56
CA TYR A 43 17.93 5.85 2.11
C TYR A 43 17.04 7.06 1.78
N THR A 44 17.66 8.14 1.32
CA THR A 44 16.93 9.25 0.72
C THR A 44 16.55 8.85 -0.71
N PRO A 45 15.27 8.63 -1.03
CA PRO A 45 14.87 8.35 -2.40
C PRO A 45 15.24 9.56 -3.28
N PRO A 46 15.77 9.33 -4.50
CA PRO A 46 16.07 10.42 -5.41
C PRO A 46 14.79 11.23 -5.66
N ALA A 47 14.92 12.56 -5.65
CA ALA A 47 13.80 13.45 -5.90
C ALA A 47 13.18 13.12 -7.26
N ALA A 48 11.84 13.03 -7.31
CA ALA A 48 11.13 12.92 -8.57
C ALA A 48 11.49 14.14 -9.43
N ASN A 49 12.12 13.91 -10.57
CA ASN A 49 12.45 14.98 -11.50
C ASN A 49 11.12 15.46 -12.10
N PRO A 50 10.73 16.74 -11.97
CA PRO A 50 9.46 17.22 -12.52
C PRO A 50 9.36 17.03 -14.04
N GLU A 51 10.52 17.02 -14.72
CA GLU A 51 10.65 16.73 -16.14
C GLU A 51 10.21 15.29 -16.50
N GLU A 52 10.42 14.31 -15.62
CA GLU A 52 10.00 12.90 -15.86
C GLU A 52 8.48 12.75 -15.79
N GLU A 53 7.85 13.42 -14.81
CA GLU A 53 6.39 13.45 -14.67
C GLU A 53 5.73 14.11 -15.90
N ASP A 54 6.32 15.20 -16.40
CA ASP A 54 5.85 15.90 -17.61
C ASP A 54 5.95 15.02 -18.87
N LEU A 55 7.02 14.23 -18.99
CA LEU A 55 7.19 13.28 -20.10
C LEU A 55 6.13 12.18 -20.04
N GLU A 56 5.83 11.64 -18.87
CA GLU A 56 4.79 10.62 -18.70
C GLU A 56 3.40 11.14 -19.05
N ILE A 57 3.08 12.37 -18.65
CA ILE A 57 1.83 13.04 -19.01
C ILE A 57 1.73 13.22 -20.53
N LYS A 58 2.82 13.67 -21.16
CA LYS A 58 2.87 13.89 -22.61
C LYS A 58 2.75 12.59 -23.38
N LEU A 59 3.41 11.52 -22.93
CA LEU A 59 3.32 10.19 -23.52
C LEU A 59 1.91 9.62 -23.42
N ARG A 60 1.23 9.75 -22.28
CA ARG A 60 -0.19 9.38 -22.15
C ARG A 60 -1.06 10.14 -23.14
N ARG A 61 -0.88 11.46 -23.23
CA ARG A 61 -1.64 12.29 -24.17
C ARG A 61 -1.40 11.90 -25.63
N ILE A 62 -0.18 11.54 -26.00
CA ILE A 62 0.12 11.05 -27.36
C ILE A 62 -0.59 9.72 -27.61
N LEU A 63 -0.48 8.76 -26.69
CA LEU A 63 -1.10 7.44 -26.85
C LEU A 63 -2.64 7.50 -26.91
N GLU A 64 -3.26 8.43 -26.17
CA GLU A 64 -4.71 8.53 -26.06
C GLU A 64 -5.33 9.45 -27.12
N CYS A 65 -4.68 10.57 -27.46
CA CYS A 65 -5.28 11.62 -28.29
C CYS A 65 -4.75 11.69 -29.72
N VAL A 66 -3.57 11.13 -30.01
CA VAL A 66 -3.00 11.19 -31.37
C VAL A 66 -3.52 10.01 -32.18
N PRO A 67 -4.21 10.25 -33.32
CA PRO A 67 -4.68 9.17 -34.18
C PRO A 67 -3.51 8.34 -34.71
N VAL A 68 -3.51 7.05 -34.41
CA VAL A 68 -2.53 6.10 -34.95
C VAL A 68 -2.98 5.68 -36.35
N ARG A 69 -2.20 6.06 -37.36
CA ARG A 69 -2.40 5.58 -38.73
C ARG A 69 -1.79 4.18 -38.88
N VAL A 70 -2.62 3.21 -39.27
CA VAL A 70 -2.15 1.86 -39.60
C VAL A 70 -2.01 1.77 -41.13
N SER A 71 -0.81 1.43 -41.61
CA SER A 71 -0.51 1.32 -43.05
C SER A 71 -0.71 -0.07 -43.63
N ASN A 72 -0.86 -1.09 -42.78
CA ASN A 72 -0.79 -2.51 -43.17
C ASN A 72 -2.18 -3.17 -43.16
N THR A 73 -3.22 -2.44 -43.55
CA THR A 73 -4.60 -2.92 -43.53
C THR A 73 -5.03 -3.39 -44.91
N SER A 74 -5.39 -4.67 -45.03
CA SER A 74 -6.06 -5.22 -46.21
C SER A 74 -7.46 -4.61 -46.37
N GLY A 75 -7.99 -4.59 -47.61
CA GLY A 75 -9.32 -4.05 -47.90
C GLY A 75 -10.43 -4.78 -47.15
N SER A 76 -11.56 -4.11 -46.90
CA SER A 76 -12.65 -4.63 -46.06
C SER A 76 -13.31 -5.91 -46.57
N SER A 77 -13.22 -6.18 -47.86
CA SER A 77 -13.74 -7.39 -48.51
C SER A 77 -12.64 -8.42 -48.84
N ALA A 78 -11.39 -8.15 -48.46
CA ALA A 78 -10.30 -9.10 -48.64
C ALA A 78 -10.49 -10.30 -47.72
N GLY A 79 -10.16 -11.50 -48.22
CA GLY A 79 -10.18 -12.72 -47.41
C GLY A 79 -9.06 -12.74 -46.35
N SER A 80 -9.12 -13.74 -45.47
CA SER A 80 -8.12 -13.94 -44.42
C SER A 80 -6.76 -14.33 -45.01
N GLY A 81 -5.73 -13.54 -44.72
CA GLY A 81 -4.34 -13.81 -45.08
C GLY A 81 -3.65 -14.74 -44.07
N SER A 82 -2.50 -15.31 -44.45
CA SER A 82 -1.71 -16.19 -43.59
C SER A 82 -1.18 -15.51 -42.31
N GLY A 83 -1.06 -14.18 -42.32
CA GLY A 83 -0.62 -13.38 -41.17
C GLY A 83 -1.72 -12.91 -40.24
N ASP A 84 -3.01 -13.03 -40.61
CA ASP A 84 -4.12 -12.42 -39.87
C ASP A 84 -4.34 -13.10 -38.52
N PHE A 85 -4.11 -14.41 -38.46
CA PHE A 85 -4.15 -15.16 -37.20
C PHE A 85 -3.16 -14.60 -36.16
N HIS A 86 -1.92 -14.33 -36.57
CA HIS A 86 -0.91 -13.81 -35.67
C HIS A 86 -1.21 -12.36 -35.25
N GLN A 87 -1.72 -11.54 -36.17
CA GLN A 87 -2.17 -10.17 -35.86
C GLN A 87 -3.28 -10.19 -34.80
N TYR A 88 -4.32 -11.02 -34.99
CA TYR A 88 -5.39 -11.19 -34.00
C TYR A 88 -4.85 -11.65 -32.64
N ARG A 89 -3.95 -12.64 -32.63
CA ARG A 89 -3.35 -13.16 -31.38
C ARG A 89 -2.63 -12.06 -30.60
N GLN A 90 -1.85 -11.22 -31.28
CA GLN A 90 -1.12 -10.13 -30.63
C GLN A 90 -2.06 -9.02 -30.17
N MET A 91 -3.05 -8.64 -30.99
CA MET A 91 -4.07 -7.66 -30.59
C MET A 91 -4.88 -8.13 -29.38
N ARG A 92 -5.31 -9.39 -29.36
CA ARG A 92 -6.06 -9.96 -28.23
C ARG A 92 -5.24 -9.95 -26.95
N ARG A 93 -3.95 -10.30 -27.01
CA ARG A 93 -3.04 -10.22 -25.84
C ARG A 93 -2.91 -8.80 -25.34
N ARG A 94 -2.64 -7.83 -26.23
CA ARG A 94 -2.56 -6.41 -25.89
C ARG A 94 -3.83 -5.91 -25.22
N GLU A 95 -5.00 -6.32 -25.72
CA GLU A 95 -6.28 -5.90 -25.16
C GLU A 95 -6.57 -6.56 -23.80
N GLN A 96 -6.24 -7.84 -23.63
CA GLN A 96 -6.34 -8.52 -22.34
C GLN A 96 -5.43 -7.86 -21.29
N ASP A 97 -4.18 -7.56 -21.66
CA ASP A 97 -3.24 -6.88 -20.78
C ASP A 97 -3.74 -5.46 -20.41
N ARG A 98 -4.35 -4.75 -21.37
CA ARG A 98 -4.95 -3.43 -21.15
C ARG A 98 -6.10 -3.50 -20.13
N LEU A 99 -7.02 -4.46 -20.30
CA LEU A 99 -8.14 -4.66 -19.38
C LEU A 99 -7.63 -5.07 -17.98
N ALA A 100 -6.71 -6.01 -17.90
CA ALA A 100 -6.15 -6.46 -16.63
C ALA A 100 -5.46 -5.32 -15.85
N ARG A 101 -4.74 -4.42 -16.53
CA ARG A 101 -4.13 -3.23 -15.91
C ARG A 101 -5.19 -2.26 -15.39
N MET A 102 -6.22 -2.00 -16.18
CA MET A 102 -7.33 -1.12 -15.78
C MET A 102 -8.05 -1.67 -14.54
N ASP A 103 -8.34 -2.97 -14.52
CA ASP A 103 -8.98 -3.63 -13.39
C ASP A 103 -8.10 -3.58 -12.13
N ALA A 104 -6.81 -3.86 -12.26
CA ALA A 104 -5.86 -3.80 -11.15
C ALA A 104 -5.77 -2.39 -10.55
N ASP A 105 -5.71 -1.36 -11.39
CA ASP A 105 -5.67 0.04 -10.92
C ASP A 105 -6.98 0.46 -10.27
N TYR A 106 -8.12 -0.02 -10.78
CA TYR A 106 -9.42 0.21 -10.16
C TYR A 106 -9.51 -0.42 -8.76
N GLN A 107 -9.10 -1.68 -8.61
CA GLN A 107 -9.13 -2.35 -7.31
C GLN A 107 -8.20 -1.66 -6.30
N LYS A 108 -6.98 -1.28 -6.70
CA LYS A 108 -6.06 -0.52 -5.84
C LYS A 108 -6.68 0.81 -5.37
N ARG A 109 -7.29 1.57 -6.29
CA ARG A 109 -7.96 2.85 -5.93
C ARG A 109 -9.11 2.62 -4.97
N LYS A 110 -9.90 1.57 -5.18
CA LYS A 110 -11.01 1.19 -4.31
C LYS A 110 -10.52 0.82 -2.91
N GLU A 111 -9.50 -0.04 -2.81
CA GLU A 111 -8.92 -0.46 -1.53
C GLU A 111 -8.33 0.72 -0.75
N VAL A 112 -7.61 1.63 -1.43
CA VAL A 112 -7.07 2.85 -0.81
C VAL A 112 -8.19 3.77 -0.32
N ALA A 113 -9.24 3.97 -1.11
CA ALA A 113 -10.38 4.78 -0.70
C ALA A 113 -11.09 4.19 0.53
N GLU A 114 -11.35 2.88 0.52
CA GLU A 114 -11.97 2.17 1.65
C GLU A 114 -11.09 2.23 2.92
N PHE A 115 -9.77 2.08 2.77
CA PHE A 115 -8.84 2.19 3.87
C PHE A 115 -8.83 3.60 4.48
N ASN A 116 -8.79 4.63 3.63
CA ASN A 116 -8.80 6.02 4.08
C ASN A 116 -10.11 6.36 4.79
N LEU A 117 -11.27 5.96 4.24
CA LEU A 117 -12.56 6.14 4.91
C LEU A 117 -12.58 5.48 6.30
N ARG A 118 -12.18 4.20 6.39
CA ARG A 118 -12.12 3.50 7.69
C ARG A 118 -11.16 4.16 8.68
N ARG A 119 -10.03 4.71 8.19
CA ARG A 119 -9.06 5.42 9.03
C ARG A 119 -9.64 6.74 9.54
N GLU A 120 -10.27 7.51 8.66
CA GLU A 120 -10.91 8.77 9.00
C GLU A 120 -12.06 8.58 10.00
N GLU A 121 -12.89 7.55 9.84
CA GLU A 121 -13.96 7.21 10.78
C GLU A 121 -13.42 6.94 12.19
N LYS A 122 -12.34 6.14 12.30
CA LYS A 122 -11.69 5.86 13.59
C LYS A 122 -11.10 7.11 14.22
N LEU A 123 -10.46 7.97 13.43
CA LEU A 123 -9.92 9.25 13.90
C LEU A 123 -11.03 10.18 14.36
N LYS A 124 -12.10 10.35 13.59
CA LYS A 124 -13.29 11.14 13.95
C LYS A 124 -13.92 10.64 15.25
N ALA A 125 -14.10 9.33 15.42
CA ALA A 125 -14.64 8.77 16.66
C ALA A 125 -13.74 9.04 17.89
N ALA A 126 -12.42 8.98 17.73
CA ALA A 126 -11.47 9.33 18.77
C ALA A 126 -11.50 10.84 19.10
N GLU A 127 -11.56 11.69 18.07
CA GLU A 127 -11.69 13.14 18.18
C GLU A 127 -13.00 13.52 18.89
N GLU A 128 -14.13 12.92 18.55
CA GLU A 128 -15.40 13.15 19.22
C GLU A 128 -15.36 12.77 20.71
N ARG A 129 -14.78 11.60 21.04
CA ARG A 129 -14.61 11.18 22.44
C ARG A 129 -13.73 12.15 23.21
N THR A 130 -12.62 12.60 22.62
CA THR A 130 -11.72 13.56 23.27
C THR A 130 -12.32 14.96 23.35
N ALA A 131 -13.08 15.41 22.34
CA ALA A 131 -13.78 16.68 22.30
C ALA A 131 -14.87 16.75 23.38
N LYS A 132 -15.70 15.70 23.52
CA LYS A 132 -16.71 15.59 24.59
C LYS A 132 -16.05 15.69 25.98
N LYS A 133 -14.96 14.95 26.21
CA LYS A 133 -14.20 15.01 27.48
C LYS A 133 -13.57 16.40 27.70
N ARG A 134 -13.01 17.03 26.66
CA ARG A 134 -12.43 18.37 26.70
C ARG A 134 -13.49 19.43 27.03
N ALA A 135 -14.67 19.36 26.41
CA ALA A 135 -15.80 20.25 26.68
C ALA A 135 -16.29 20.14 28.14
N LYS A 136 -16.45 18.90 28.66
CA LYS A 136 -16.78 18.67 30.08
C LYS A 136 -15.75 19.34 31.02
N ARG A 137 -14.46 19.18 30.74
CA ARG A 137 -13.37 19.81 31.52
C ARG A 137 -13.39 21.34 31.43
N GLN A 138 -13.63 21.90 30.24
CA GLN A 138 -13.72 23.34 30.05
C GLN A 138 -14.91 23.95 30.82
N LYS A 139 -16.09 23.31 30.78
CA LYS A 139 -17.27 23.74 31.56
C LYS A 139 -17.00 23.70 33.07
N LYS A 140 -16.33 22.65 33.58
CA LYS A 140 -15.91 22.56 35.00
C LYS A 140 -14.91 23.66 35.37
N LYS A 141 -13.95 23.96 34.49
CA LYS A 141 -12.97 25.05 34.68
C LYS A 141 -13.64 26.43 34.69
N GLN A 142 -14.59 26.68 33.80
CA GLN A 142 -15.38 27.92 33.75
C GLN A 142 -16.20 28.11 35.04
N ARG A 143 -16.97 27.09 35.45
CA ARG A 143 -17.73 27.12 36.72
C ARG A 143 -16.84 27.38 37.94
N LYS A 144 -15.64 26.79 38.01
CA LYS A 144 -14.68 27.04 39.10
C LYS A 144 -14.14 28.47 39.06
N LYS A 145 -13.88 29.03 37.87
CA LYS A 145 -13.45 30.42 37.70
C LYS A 145 -14.54 31.39 38.13
N GLU A 146 -15.79 31.15 37.71
CA GLU A 146 -16.96 31.94 38.11
C GLU A 146 -17.20 31.91 39.62
N LYS A 147 -17.12 30.72 40.25
CA LYS A 147 -17.21 30.60 41.72
C LYS A 147 -16.10 31.40 42.41
N LYS A 148 -14.86 31.31 41.93
CA LYS A 148 -13.73 32.06 42.50
C LYS A 148 -13.87 33.58 42.34
N SER A 149 -14.37 34.05 41.20
CA SER A 149 -14.61 35.49 40.98
C SER A 149 -15.78 36.02 41.81
N ASN A 150 -16.84 35.23 42.00
CA ASN A 150 -17.96 35.62 42.86
C ASN A 150 -17.59 35.59 44.35
N SER A 151 -16.78 34.61 44.79
CA SER A 151 -16.29 34.57 46.19
C SER A 151 -15.25 35.64 46.51
N SER A 152 -14.62 36.26 45.49
CA SER A 152 -13.78 37.44 45.70
C SER A 152 -14.56 38.77 45.66
N ALA A 153 -15.84 38.75 45.29
CA ALA A 153 -16.70 39.94 45.17
C ALA A 153 -17.77 40.04 46.28
N GLY A 154 -18.00 38.99 47.07
CA GLY A 154 -18.93 39.00 48.20
C GLY A 154 -18.31 38.28 49.40
N GLY A 155 -18.17 39.01 50.52
CA GLY A 155 -17.68 38.49 51.79
C GLY A 155 -18.53 37.35 52.35
N GLU A 156 -17.91 36.61 53.28
CA GLU A 156 -18.43 35.51 54.11
C GLU A 156 -19.95 35.37 54.24
N GLU A 157 -20.49 34.21 53.86
CA GLU A 157 -21.25 33.35 54.80
C GLU A 157 -21.61 31.98 54.18
N ASN A 158 -21.06 30.95 54.80
CA ASN A 158 -21.68 29.65 55.12
C ASN A 158 -22.80 29.10 54.18
N ARG A 159 -22.48 28.09 53.36
CA ARG A 159 -23.39 26.97 53.00
C ARG A 159 -22.58 25.78 52.48
N ARG A 160 -22.19 24.91 53.42
CA ARG A 160 -21.90 23.50 53.14
C ARG A 160 -23.24 22.82 52.87
N GLU A 161 -23.62 22.71 51.60
CA GLU A 161 -24.75 21.89 51.17
C GLU A 161 -24.25 21.07 49.97
N GLU A 162 -23.94 19.81 50.27
CA GLU A 162 -24.20 18.63 49.45
C GLU A 162 -24.24 18.84 47.93
N SER A 163 -23.08 18.68 47.28
CA SER A 163 -23.04 18.45 45.84
C SER A 163 -23.04 16.95 45.61
N SER A 164 -24.26 16.38 45.57
CA SER A 164 -24.58 15.02 45.14
C SER A 164 -23.66 14.56 44.00
N ASP A 165 -22.92 13.49 44.29
CA ASP A 165 -22.13 12.69 43.35
C ASP A 165 -23.14 11.84 42.54
N ASP A 166 -23.77 12.47 41.53
CA ASP A 166 -24.70 11.82 40.62
C ASP A 166 -23.95 11.05 39.52
N ASP A 167 -23.93 9.73 39.73
CA ASP A 167 -23.99 8.61 38.79
C ASP A 167 -22.88 8.49 37.71
N ASP A 168 -21.88 7.68 38.06
CA ASP A 168 -20.92 7.05 37.14
C ASP A 168 -21.48 5.68 36.70
N SER A 169 -22.59 5.69 35.96
CA SER A 169 -23.13 4.50 35.28
C SER A 169 -23.36 4.79 33.80
N ASP A 170 -22.38 4.44 32.96
CA ASP A 170 -22.54 3.99 31.57
C ASP A 170 -21.14 3.92 30.91
N ASN A 171 -20.69 2.84 30.26
CA ASN A 171 -21.26 1.56 29.90
C ASN A 171 -20.09 0.71 29.36
N SER A 172 -20.16 -0.62 29.50
CA SER A 172 -19.27 -1.60 28.86
C SER A 172 -19.41 -1.60 27.33
#